data_AF-A0A1J5KY65-F1
#
_entry.id   AF-A0A1J5KY65-F1
#
_cell.length_a   1.000
_cell.length_b   1.000
_cell.length_c   1.000
_cell.angle_alpha   90.00
_cell.angle_beta   90.00
_cell.angle_gamma   90.00
#
_symmetry.space_group_name_H-M   'P 1'
#
loop_
_entity.id
_entity.type
_entity.pdbx_description
1 polymer ?
#
loop_
_entity_poly.entity_id
_entity_poly.type
_entity_poly.pdbx_seq_one_letter_code
_entity_poly.pdbx_strand_id
1 'polypeptide(L)'
;MKKKLFVIGVSALVLASCGGSEESSETTESAESVDTAAAETEEVLEGAINPFPDFPTVGTVAAAGDYVLTPSVTWQEDATTGDAEDQTFIFYNANMSAPGGEMSTVDFTFDGEVDIPNYMIVPIKSGQAAKNGDIILTWWQTGSGMQRAIVVDDSNPSEPIVNYIDLDWDNPAENSDGVGIGQATYQIKPNSFHVLTAEWSPGTTVAVKDGSSYKAATVISVKGDKVLTCGFAGKMKMHNKSDCTALPVNPNVKAGDMVQAPWVGTFKNVKVQKVDAKMGRVYTDDPFSDDPMVIPFGDVTTGLPIQ
;
A
#
# COMPACT_ATOMS: atom_id res chain seq x y z
N MET A 1 -2.06 27.20 45.62
CA MET A 1 -1.16 28.31 46.06
C MET A 1 0.27 27.78 45.93
N LYS A 2 1.24 28.35 45.22
CA LYS A 2 1.56 29.74 44.88
C LYS A 2 2.15 29.82 43.46
N LYS A 3 1.79 30.88 42.75
CA LYS A 3 2.35 31.30 41.45
C LYS A 3 3.81 31.76 41.61
N LYS A 4 4.63 31.59 40.56
CA LYS A 4 5.75 32.50 40.27
C LYS A 4 5.79 32.81 38.77
N LEU A 5 5.53 34.09 38.48
CA LEU A 5 5.83 34.81 37.25
C LEU A 5 7.34 35.13 37.19
N PHE A 6 7.93 35.14 36.00
CA PHE A 6 9.08 36.01 35.63
C PHE A 6 9.09 36.12 34.09
N VAL A 7 8.52 37.19 33.52
CA VAL A 7 9.20 38.38 32.93
C VAL A 7 10.20 38.03 31.84
N ILE A 8 9.79 38.18 30.56
CA ILE A 8 10.68 38.27 29.39
C ILE A 8 10.77 39.75 29.03
N GLY A 9 11.99 40.28 29.05
CA GLY A 9 12.31 41.67 28.72
C GLY A 9 12.42 41.88 27.22
N VAL A 10 11.80 42.97 26.76
CA VAL A 10 11.96 43.57 25.43
C VAL A 10 13.33 44.24 25.35
N SER A 11 14.02 44.08 24.23
CA SER A 11 15.10 44.99 23.83
C SER A 11 14.98 45.28 22.34
N ALA A 12 14.56 46.50 22.06
CA ALA A 12 14.66 47.16 20.77
C ALA A 12 15.59 48.39 20.94
N LEU A 13 16.03 48.92 19.80
CA LEU A 13 16.82 50.15 19.53
C LEU A 13 18.32 49.94 19.22
N VAL A 14 18.94 50.59 18.22
CA VAL A 14 18.52 51.38 17.04
C VAL A 14 19.79 51.87 16.31
N LEU A 15 19.72 51.93 14.96
CA LEU A 15 20.36 52.83 13.95
C LEU A 15 21.87 53.19 13.95
N ALA A 16 22.45 53.13 12.74
CA ALA A 16 22.95 54.25 11.91
C ALA A 16 23.92 53.69 10.84
N SER A 17 24.14 54.22 9.62
CA SER A 17 23.58 55.28 8.78
C SER A 17 24.49 55.40 7.52
N CYS A 18 23.97 56.06 6.46
CA CYS A 18 24.61 56.58 5.23
C CYS A 18 24.77 55.57 4.07
N GLY A 19 24.29 55.80 2.84
CA GLY A 19 23.53 56.92 2.25
C GLY A 19 23.91 57.13 0.77
N GLY A 20 22.92 57.14 -0.13
CA GLY A 20 22.87 57.71 -1.50
C GLY A 20 23.81 57.15 -2.59
N SER A 21 23.51 57.16 -3.90
CA SER A 21 22.38 57.60 -4.74
C SER A 21 22.60 57.14 -6.20
N GLU A 22 21.56 57.32 -7.03
CA GLU A 22 21.21 56.82 -8.38
C GLU A 22 22.17 56.88 -9.61
N GLU A 23 21.83 55.97 -10.55
CA GLU A 23 21.77 56.02 -12.03
C GLU A 23 22.99 55.83 -13.00
N SER A 24 22.89 54.71 -13.73
CA SER A 24 23.13 54.39 -15.16
C SER A 24 24.35 54.90 -15.95
N SER A 25 25.05 53.95 -16.61
CA SER A 25 25.29 53.96 -18.06
C SER A 25 25.76 52.58 -18.57
N GLU A 26 25.31 52.25 -19.78
CA GLU A 26 25.51 51.02 -20.57
C GLU A 26 26.96 50.69 -20.97
N THR A 27 27.13 49.44 -21.46
CA THR A 27 28.05 48.90 -22.51
C THR A 27 28.73 47.60 -22.00
N THR A 28 28.90 46.45 -22.65
CA THR A 28 28.35 45.71 -23.82
C THR A 28 29.00 44.31 -23.74
N GLU A 29 28.27 43.27 -24.17
CA GLU A 29 28.72 41.91 -24.57
C GLU A 29 29.65 41.08 -23.66
N SER A 30 29.16 39.90 -23.25
CA SER A 30 29.62 38.66 -23.90
C SER A 30 28.66 37.51 -23.60
N ALA A 31 28.25 36.83 -24.66
CA ALA A 31 27.45 35.61 -24.65
C ALA A 31 28.37 34.39 -24.64
N GLU A 32 28.11 33.44 -23.74
CA GLU A 32 28.46 32.00 -23.72
C GLU A 32 28.15 31.56 -22.27
N SER A 33 27.55 30.42 -21.95
CA SER A 33 27.34 29.17 -22.66
C SER A 33 26.19 28.44 -21.98
N VAL A 34 25.28 27.85 -22.76
CA VAL A 34 24.28 26.89 -22.28
C VAL A 34 25.03 25.60 -21.95
N ASP A 35 25.23 25.33 -20.67
CA ASP A 35 25.83 24.07 -20.22
C ASP A 35 24.74 23.11 -19.75
N THR A 36 24.57 22.08 -20.57
CA THR A 36 24.31 20.68 -20.25
C THR A 36 23.57 20.38 -18.95
N ALA A 37 22.34 19.88 -19.09
CA ALA A 37 21.62 19.18 -18.03
C ALA A 37 22.48 18.02 -17.49
N ALA A 38 23.06 18.23 -16.31
CA ALA A 38 23.66 17.18 -15.52
C ALA A 38 22.53 16.22 -15.09
N ALA A 39 22.65 14.96 -15.45
CA ALA A 39 21.90 13.90 -14.80
C ALA A 39 22.34 13.88 -13.33
N GLU A 40 21.48 14.36 -12.43
CA GLU A 40 21.66 14.19 -11.00
C GLU A 40 21.75 12.69 -10.73
N THR A 41 22.94 12.25 -10.36
CA THR A 41 23.15 10.94 -9.79
C THR A 41 22.74 11.12 -8.33
N GLU A 42 21.51 10.71 -7.98
CA GLU A 42 21.05 10.82 -6.60
C GLU A 42 21.97 9.98 -5.70
N GLU A 43 22.69 10.66 -4.79
CA GLU A 43 23.36 9.99 -3.69
C GLU A 43 22.28 9.49 -2.72
N VAL A 44 22.16 8.16 -2.59
CA VAL A 44 21.43 7.55 -1.49
C VAL A 44 22.06 8.05 -0.20
N LEU A 45 21.35 8.91 0.54
CA LEU A 45 21.82 9.45 1.81
C LEU A 45 22.16 8.29 2.75
N GLU A 46 23.39 8.28 3.29
CA GLU A 46 23.83 7.26 4.24
C GLU A 46 22.87 7.25 5.46
N GLY A 47 22.18 6.11 5.68
CA GLY A 47 21.18 5.95 6.74
C GLY A 47 19.71 6.17 6.31
N ALA A 48 19.43 6.49 5.04
CA ALA A 48 18.06 6.54 4.53
C ALA A 48 17.45 5.13 4.42
N ILE A 49 16.15 5.02 4.74
CA ILE A 49 15.38 3.78 4.55
C ILE A 49 15.36 3.43 3.07
N ASN A 50 15.95 2.29 2.70
CA ASN A 50 15.93 1.77 1.33
C ASN A 50 16.16 0.25 1.31
N PRO A 51 15.17 -0.58 1.72
CA PRO A 51 15.33 -2.03 1.81
C PRO A 51 15.55 -2.73 0.47
N PHE A 52 15.11 -2.13 -0.63
CA PHE A 52 15.20 -2.70 -1.98
C PHE A 52 15.89 -1.71 -2.93
N PRO A 53 17.21 -1.47 -2.77
CA PRO A 53 17.92 -0.44 -3.53
C PRO A 53 17.97 -0.70 -5.05
N ASP A 54 17.80 -1.96 -5.47
CA ASP A 54 17.71 -2.34 -6.88
C ASP A 54 16.30 -2.16 -7.49
N PHE A 55 15.30 -1.81 -6.68
CA PHE A 55 13.97 -1.51 -7.20
C PHE A 55 13.98 -0.14 -7.88
N PRO A 56 13.48 -0.02 -9.12
CA PRO A 56 13.55 1.26 -9.82
C PRO A 56 12.73 2.34 -9.11
N THR A 57 13.24 3.56 -9.09
CA THR A 57 12.54 4.72 -8.56
C THR A 57 11.14 4.87 -9.15
N VAL A 58 10.18 5.19 -8.27
CA VAL A 58 8.81 5.53 -8.63
C VAL A 58 8.43 6.89 -8.05
N GLY A 59 7.63 7.65 -8.81
CA GLY A 59 6.94 8.81 -8.26
C GLY A 59 5.73 8.41 -7.42
N THR A 60 5.19 9.36 -6.67
CA THR A 60 3.92 9.18 -5.95
C THR A 60 2.77 9.88 -6.64
N VAL A 61 1.56 9.33 -6.47
CA VAL A 61 0.29 9.98 -6.86
C VAL A 61 -0.50 10.49 -5.65
N ALA A 62 -0.02 10.22 -4.42
CA ALA A 62 -0.65 10.75 -3.21
C ALA A 62 -0.35 12.25 -3.06
N ALA A 63 -1.35 13.00 -2.64
CA ALA A 63 -1.20 14.39 -2.24
C ALA A 63 -0.89 14.50 -0.73
N ALA A 64 -0.38 15.65 -0.31
CA ALA A 64 -0.28 15.97 1.11
C ALA A 64 -1.66 15.87 1.79
N GLY A 65 -1.73 15.18 2.92
CA GLY A 65 -2.94 14.87 3.68
C GLY A 65 -3.69 13.62 3.23
N ASP A 66 -3.30 12.96 2.13
CA ASP A 66 -3.89 11.68 1.76
C ASP A 66 -3.47 10.58 2.75
N TYR A 67 -4.34 9.60 2.95
CA TYR A 67 -3.96 8.35 3.60
C TYR A 67 -3.02 7.55 2.68
N VAL A 68 -2.05 6.89 3.31
CA VAL A 68 -1.17 5.93 2.63
C VAL A 68 -1.05 4.66 3.48
N LEU A 69 -0.69 3.55 2.84
CA LEU A 69 -0.29 2.33 3.52
C LEU A 69 1.20 2.09 3.32
N THR A 70 1.93 1.85 4.40
CA THR A 70 3.37 1.58 4.37
C THR A 70 3.75 0.71 5.57
N PRO A 71 4.84 -0.09 5.53
CA PRO A 71 5.26 -0.86 6.69
C PRO A 71 5.62 0.01 7.90
N SER A 72 5.77 -0.57 9.09
CA SER A 72 6.28 0.18 10.26
C SER A 72 7.71 0.69 10.00
N VAL A 73 8.08 1.81 10.62
CA VAL A 73 9.42 2.40 10.45
C VAL A 73 10.52 1.39 10.83
N THR A 74 10.40 0.76 12.00
CA THR A 74 11.41 -0.19 12.50
C THR A 74 11.68 -1.35 11.53
N TRP A 75 10.66 -1.97 10.94
CA TRP A 75 10.90 -3.07 10.00
C TRP A 75 11.55 -2.62 8.70
N GLN A 76 11.31 -1.37 8.29
CA GLN A 76 11.97 -0.80 7.13
C GLN A 76 13.45 -0.50 7.42
N GLU A 77 13.77 0.02 8.60
CA GLU A 77 15.14 0.25 9.05
C GLU A 77 15.92 -1.07 9.20
N ASP A 78 15.30 -2.08 9.84
CA ASP A 78 15.88 -3.42 9.99
C ASP A 78 16.12 -4.06 8.62
N ALA A 79 15.20 -3.90 7.68
CA ALA A 79 15.34 -4.42 6.32
C ALA A 79 16.38 -3.66 5.48
N THR A 80 16.61 -2.38 5.78
CA THR A 80 17.63 -1.56 5.10
C THR A 80 19.04 -1.94 5.55
N THR A 81 19.20 -2.28 6.83
CA THR A 81 20.51 -2.60 7.41
C THR A 81 20.82 -4.09 7.41
N GLY A 82 19.80 -4.94 7.25
CA GLY A 82 19.90 -6.40 7.16
C GLY A 82 19.49 -6.95 5.79
N ASP A 83 19.08 -8.22 5.78
CA ASP A 83 18.46 -8.82 4.59
C ASP A 83 16.96 -8.52 4.60
N ALA A 84 16.50 -7.74 3.62
CA ALA A 84 15.11 -7.36 3.47
C ALA A 84 14.17 -8.56 3.26
N GLU A 85 14.63 -9.63 2.61
CA GLU A 85 13.79 -10.82 2.39
C GLU A 85 13.60 -11.64 3.69
N ASP A 86 14.49 -11.47 4.66
CA ASP A 86 14.40 -12.09 5.99
C ASP A 86 13.52 -11.30 6.98
N GLN A 87 13.09 -10.09 6.62
CA GLN A 87 12.18 -9.29 7.44
C GLN A 87 10.70 -9.64 7.23
N THR A 88 9.86 -9.22 8.18
CA THR A 88 8.41 -9.29 8.08
C THR A 88 7.87 -7.86 7.99
N PHE A 89 7.02 -7.61 7.01
CA PHE A 89 6.38 -6.31 6.80
C PHE A 89 4.87 -6.43 7.03
N ILE A 90 4.33 -5.58 7.91
CA ILE A 90 2.90 -5.34 8.02
C ILE A 90 2.65 -3.88 7.65
N PHE A 91 1.78 -3.67 6.66
CA PHE A 91 1.42 -2.35 6.17
C PHE A 91 0.36 -1.71 7.08
N TYR A 92 0.65 -0.54 7.62
CA TYR A 92 -0.27 0.24 8.45
C TYR A 92 -0.69 1.51 7.73
N ASN A 93 -1.77 2.13 8.19
CA ASN A 93 -2.15 3.45 7.71
C ASN A 93 -1.22 4.52 8.30
N ALA A 94 -0.85 5.48 7.46
CA ALA A 94 -0.16 6.71 7.81
C ALA A 94 -0.72 7.85 6.95
N ASN A 95 -0.23 9.07 7.15
CA ASN A 95 -0.59 10.22 6.31
C ASN A 95 0.59 10.65 5.46
N MET A 96 0.34 11.01 4.20
CA MET A 96 1.32 11.69 3.37
C MET A 96 1.51 13.12 3.89
N SER A 97 2.66 13.45 4.47
CA SER A 97 2.97 14.83 4.88
C SER A 97 3.38 15.67 3.68
N ALA A 98 4.37 15.19 2.92
CA ALA A 98 4.91 15.88 1.76
C ALA A 98 5.29 14.88 0.65
N PRO A 99 4.60 14.91 -0.50
CA PRO A 99 4.97 14.06 -1.63
C PRO A 99 6.27 14.53 -2.27
N GLY A 100 7.18 13.61 -2.55
CA GLY A 100 8.43 13.87 -3.27
C GLY A 100 8.61 13.00 -4.51
N GLY A 101 9.71 13.24 -5.23
CA GLY A 101 10.02 12.57 -6.50
C GLY A 101 10.31 11.08 -6.34
N GLU A 102 11.26 10.75 -5.46
CA GLU A 102 11.71 9.37 -5.19
C GLU A 102 11.29 8.89 -3.80
N MET A 103 11.47 9.78 -2.82
CA MET A 103 11.10 9.61 -1.43
C MET A 103 9.94 10.56 -1.12
N SER A 104 9.06 10.19 -0.19
CA SER A 104 8.06 11.10 0.37
C SER A 104 8.11 11.09 1.88
N THR A 105 7.82 12.23 2.49
CA THR A 105 7.70 12.35 3.95
C THR A 105 6.32 11.84 4.38
N VAL A 106 6.32 10.84 5.25
CA VAL A 106 5.13 10.17 5.77
C VAL A 106 5.04 10.40 7.28
N ASP A 107 3.88 10.87 7.75
CA ASP A 107 3.57 11.04 9.18
C ASP A 107 2.93 9.76 9.73
N PHE A 108 3.73 9.05 10.52
CA PHE A 108 3.36 7.86 11.27
C PHE A 108 2.77 8.24 12.61
N THR A 109 1.72 7.54 13.04
CA THR A 109 1.02 7.83 14.31
C THR A 109 1.94 7.81 15.54
N PHE A 110 3.00 6.98 15.53
CA PHE A 110 3.90 6.80 16.68
C PHE A 110 5.34 7.24 16.43
N ASP A 111 5.77 7.33 15.17
CA ASP A 111 7.15 7.61 14.78
C ASP A 111 7.34 9.02 14.22
N GLY A 112 6.25 9.78 14.02
CA GLY A 112 6.28 11.11 13.43
C GLY A 112 6.60 11.08 11.94
N GLU A 113 7.21 12.16 11.44
CA GLU A 113 7.55 12.31 10.03
C GLU A 113 8.85 11.58 9.68
N VAL A 114 8.77 10.67 8.71
CA VAL A 114 9.90 9.89 8.20
C VAL A 114 9.86 9.85 6.67
N ASP A 115 11.02 9.99 6.02
CA ASP A 115 11.13 9.87 4.57
C ASP A 115 11.18 8.40 4.15
N ILE A 116 10.21 8.00 3.32
CA ILE A 116 10.02 6.63 2.85
C ILE A 116 10.14 6.57 1.33
N PRO A 117 10.81 5.54 0.75
CA PRO A 117 10.80 5.35 -0.70
C PRO A 117 9.38 5.17 -1.21
N ASN A 118 9.03 5.90 -2.27
CA ASN A 118 7.69 5.84 -2.86
C ASN A 118 7.28 4.43 -3.28
N TYR A 119 8.24 3.54 -3.59
CA TYR A 119 7.95 2.16 -3.96
C TYR A 119 7.44 1.31 -2.79
N MET A 120 7.59 1.77 -1.54
CA MET A 120 7.04 1.11 -0.34
C MET A 120 5.73 1.75 0.14
N ILE A 121 5.31 2.84 -0.50
CA ILE A 121 4.09 3.57 -0.16
C ILE A 121 3.00 3.12 -1.12
N VAL A 122 1.91 2.58 -0.57
CA VAL A 122 0.69 2.31 -1.32
C VAL A 122 -0.29 3.48 -1.11
N PRO A 123 -0.53 4.31 -2.14
CA PRO A 123 -1.39 5.49 -2.00
C PRO A 123 -2.87 5.13 -1.94
N ILE A 124 -3.61 5.72 -1.00
CA ILE A 124 -5.06 5.61 -0.91
C ILE A 124 -5.68 6.88 -1.50
N LYS A 125 -6.24 6.76 -2.70
CA LYS A 125 -6.79 7.90 -3.43
C LYS A 125 -7.97 8.52 -2.67
N SER A 126 -7.89 9.82 -2.40
CA SER A 126 -9.01 10.57 -1.84
C SER A 126 -10.14 10.80 -2.86
N GLY A 127 -11.35 11.09 -2.37
CA GLY A 127 -12.51 11.45 -3.18
C GLY A 127 -13.13 10.31 -3.99
N GLN A 128 -12.79 9.05 -3.70
CA GLN A 128 -13.39 7.90 -4.38
C GLN A 128 -14.82 7.65 -3.91
N ALA A 129 -15.62 7.08 -4.80
CA ALA A 129 -16.94 6.51 -4.50
C ALA A 129 -16.93 5.05 -4.95
N ALA A 130 -17.47 4.15 -4.12
CA ALA A 130 -17.56 2.73 -4.43
C ALA A 130 -19.02 2.29 -4.58
N LYS A 131 -19.24 1.23 -5.35
CA LYS A 131 -20.54 0.62 -5.59
C LYS A 131 -20.62 -0.75 -4.95
N ASN A 132 -21.84 -1.21 -4.67
CA ASN A 132 -22.07 -2.56 -4.16
C ASN A 132 -21.42 -3.62 -5.09
N GLY A 133 -20.60 -4.50 -4.52
CA GLY A 133 -19.80 -5.50 -5.23
C GLY A 133 -18.40 -5.05 -5.67
N ASP A 134 -18.05 -3.77 -5.54
CA ASP A 134 -16.67 -3.33 -5.79
C ASP A 134 -15.73 -3.90 -4.72
N ILE A 135 -14.51 -4.26 -5.14
CA ILE A 135 -13.41 -4.55 -4.23
C ILE A 135 -12.62 -3.26 -4.00
N ILE A 136 -12.34 -2.94 -2.74
CA ILE A 136 -11.55 -1.77 -2.34
C ILE A 136 -10.32 -2.22 -1.56
N LEU A 137 -9.26 -1.41 -1.62
CA LEU A 137 -8.11 -1.46 -0.74
C LEU A 137 -8.26 -0.41 0.36
N THR A 138 -8.00 -0.82 1.61
CA THR A 138 -8.05 0.01 2.82
C THR A 138 -7.10 -0.62 3.85
N TRP A 139 -7.16 -0.16 5.10
CA TRP A 139 -6.71 -0.92 6.27
C TRP A 139 -7.91 -1.41 7.08
N TRP A 140 -7.66 -2.33 8.02
CA TRP A 140 -8.66 -2.73 9.02
C TRP A 140 -8.89 -1.58 10.01
N GLN A 141 -9.99 -0.84 9.86
CA GLN A 141 -10.17 0.43 10.59
C GLN A 141 -10.50 0.26 12.08
N THR A 142 -10.94 -0.93 12.48
CA THR A 142 -11.13 -1.31 13.89
C THR A 142 -9.99 -2.18 14.42
N GLY A 143 -8.94 -2.39 13.62
CA GLY A 143 -7.78 -3.18 13.97
C GLY A 143 -6.53 -2.60 13.31
N SER A 144 -5.74 -3.43 12.65
CA SER A 144 -4.54 -3.00 11.96
C SER A 144 -4.28 -3.84 10.70
N GLY A 145 -3.39 -3.35 9.84
CA GLY A 145 -3.00 -4.03 8.62
C GLY A 145 -3.78 -3.57 7.39
N MET A 146 -3.09 -3.55 6.24
CA MET A 146 -3.69 -3.46 4.91
C MET A 146 -4.72 -4.58 4.70
N GLN A 147 -5.84 -4.24 4.08
CA GLN A 147 -6.96 -5.14 3.82
C GLN A 147 -7.62 -4.81 2.48
N ARG A 148 -8.01 -5.85 1.75
CA ARG A 148 -9.06 -5.77 0.75
C ARG A 148 -10.42 -5.94 1.43
N ALA A 149 -11.43 -5.28 0.89
CA ALA A 149 -12.81 -5.43 1.32
C ALA A 149 -13.75 -5.39 0.12
N ILE A 150 -14.90 -6.06 0.23
CA ILE A 150 -15.98 -5.95 -0.73
C ILE A 150 -17.06 -5.01 -0.21
N VAL A 151 -17.57 -4.13 -1.05
CA VAL A 151 -18.70 -3.25 -0.71
C VAL A 151 -19.99 -4.06 -0.69
N VAL A 152 -20.72 -3.98 0.42
CA VAL A 152 -22.00 -4.68 0.63
C VAL A 152 -23.20 -3.73 0.72
N ASP A 153 -22.96 -2.43 0.92
CA ASP A 153 -23.94 -1.36 0.89
C ASP A 153 -23.27 -0.05 0.42
N ASP A 154 -23.81 0.55 -0.63
CA ASP A 154 -23.36 1.81 -1.23
C ASP A 154 -24.41 2.93 -1.11
N SER A 155 -25.31 2.86 -0.12
CA SER A 155 -26.27 3.93 0.18
C SER A 155 -25.59 5.29 0.43
N ASN A 156 -24.35 5.26 0.93
CA ASN A 156 -23.41 6.39 0.90
C ASN A 156 -22.10 5.95 0.22
N PRO A 157 -21.93 6.19 -1.10
CA PRO A 157 -20.79 5.68 -1.86
C PRO A 157 -19.41 6.17 -1.41
N SER A 158 -19.34 7.33 -0.72
CA SER A 158 -18.09 7.86 -0.15
C SER A 158 -17.75 7.29 1.23
N GLU A 159 -18.71 6.61 1.87
CA GLU A 159 -18.54 5.94 3.17
C GLU A 159 -19.28 4.59 3.14
N PRO A 160 -18.88 3.68 2.24
CA PRO A 160 -19.62 2.43 2.02
C PRO A 160 -19.53 1.51 3.24
N ILE A 161 -20.49 0.59 3.35
CA ILE A 161 -20.39 -0.56 4.26
C ILE A 161 -19.72 -1.70 3.51
N VAL A 162 -18.75 -2.35 4.15
CA VAL A 162 -17.93 -3.39 3.54
C VAL A 162 -17.78 -4.62 4.43
N ASN A 163 -17.44 -5.76 3.83
CA ASN A 163 -16.88 -6.92 4.53
C ASN A 163 -15.37 -7.02 4.19
N TYR A 164 -14.52 -7.15 5.20
CA TYR A 164 -13.09 -7.38 4.99
C TYR A 164 -12.86 -8.81 4.49
N ILE A 165 -12.23 -8.92 3.32
CA ILE A 165 -12.10 -10.22 2.64
C ILE A 165 -10.75 -10.90 2.89
N ASP A 166 -9.76 -10.20 3.45
CA ASP A 166 -8.47 -10.82 3.81
C ASP A 166 -8.45 -11.39 5.24
N LEU A 167 -9.50 -11.14 6.03
CA LEU A 167 -9.71 -11.83 7.31
C LEU A 167 -10.27 -13.24 7.06
N ASP A 168 -9.79 -14.23 7.80
CA ASP A 168 -10.31 -15.59 7.74
C ASP A 168 -11.81 -15.61 8.06
N TRP A 169 -12.58 -16.36 7.27
CA TRP A 169 -14.04 -16.40 7.41
C TRP A 169 -14.51 -16.93 8.77
N ASP A 170 -13.76 -17.87 9.32
CA ASP A 170 -13.95 -18.54 10.60
C ASP A 170 -12.99 -18.01 11.68
N ASN A 171 -12.46 -16.79 11.50
CA ASN A 171 -11.60 -16.16 12.50
C ASN A 171 -12.30 -16.19 13.87
N PRO A 172 -11.62 -16.69 14.93
CA PRO A 172 -12.24 -16.88 16.23
C PRO A 172 -12.51 -15.57 16.98
N ALA A 173 -11.98 -14.43 16.51
CA ALA A 173 -12.28 -13.13 17.08
C ALA A 173 -13.67 -12.64 16.64
N GLU A 174 -14.36 -12.00 17.56
CA GLU A 174 -15.69 -11.43 17.34
C GLU A 174 -15.67 -9.91 17.51
N ASN A 175 -16.59 -9.23 16.85
CA ASN A 175 -16.87 -7.82 17.11
C ASN A 175 -17.68 -7.66 18.43
N SER A 176 -18.03 -6.42 18.77
CA SER A 176 -18.79 -6.12 20.00
C SER A 176 -20.19 -6.76 20.07
N ASP A 177 -20.73 -7.19 18.93
CA ASP A 177 -22.06 -7.79 18.81
C ASP A 177 -22.00 -9.33 18.78
N GLY A 178 -20.81 -9.92 18.99
CA GLY A 178 -20.60 -11.38 18.94
C GLY A 178 -20.59 -11.95 17.52
N VAL A 179 -20.37 -11.11 16.50
CA VAL A 179 -20.22 -11.56 15.10
C VAL A 179 -18.75 -11.74 14.78
N GLY A 180 -18.37 -12.91 14.25
CA GLY A 180 -16.99 -13.20 13.84
C GLY A 180 -16.46 -12.14 12.86
N ILE A 181 -15.23 -11.65 13.08
CA ILE A 181 -14.69 -10.49 12.36
C ILE A 181 -14.58 -10.71 10.84
N GLY A 182 -14.41 -11.94 10.38
CA GLY A 182 -14.42 -12.29 8.95
C GLY A 182 -15.81 -12.21 8.30
N GLN A 183 -16.87 -12.22 9.10
CA GLN A 183 -18.28 -12.19 8.67
C GLN A 183 -18.95 -10.85 8.97
N ALA A 184 -18.36 -10.05 9.85
CA ALA A 184 -18.84 -8.73 10.22
C ALA A 184 -18.74 -7.74 9.05
N THR A 185 -19.52 -6.66 9.14
CA THR A 185 -19.49 -5.56 8.17
C THR A 185 -19.22 -4.24 8.88
N TYR A 186 -18.53 -3.33 8.19
CA TYR A 186 -18.03 -2.10 8.77
C TYR A 186 -18.25 -0.94 7.81
N GLN A 187 -18.68 0.20 8.34
CA GLN A 187 -18.68 1.45 7.59
C GLN A 187 -17.25 1.95 7.46
N ILE A 188 -16.84 2.28 6.24
CA ILE A 188 -15.52 2.83 5.93
C ILE A 188 -15.56 4.36 5.99
N LYS A 189 -14.51 4.97 6.55
CA LYS A 189 -14.35 6.43 6.60
C LYS A 189 -14.29 7.05 5.19
N PRO A 190 -14.62 8.34 5.04
CA PRO A 190 -14.40 9.03 3.79
C PRO A 190 -12.90 9.13 3.46
N ASN A 191 -12.55 9.10 2.17
CA ASN A 191 -11.18 9.23 1.65
C ASN A 191 -10.20 8.15 2.14
N SER A 192 -10.67 7.07 2.76
CA SER A 192 -9.81 6.04 3.36
C SER A 192 -9.78 4.74 2.56
N PHE A 193 -10.15 4.77 1.28
CA PHE A 193 -10.12 3.59 0.43
C PHE A 193 -9.81 3.91 -1.02
N HIS A 194 -9.35 2.89 -1.74
CA HIS A 194 -9.17 2.93 -3.18
C HIS A 194 -9.89 1.74 -3.85
N VAL A 195 -10.74 1.99 -4.85
CA VAL A 195 -11.41 0.95 -5.62
C VAL A 195 -10.40 0.22 -6.52
N LEU A 196 -10.29 -1.09 -6.34
CA LEU A 196 -9.44 -1.96 -7.14
C LEU A 196 -10.19 -2.39 -8.40
N THR A 197 -9.77 -1.89 -9.56
CA THR A 197 -10.40 -2.21 -10.86
C THR A 197 -9.43 -2.82 -11.87
N ALA A 198 -8.13 -2.60 -11.70
CA ALA A 198 -7.12 -3.02 -12.66
C ALA A 198 -6.13 -3.99 -12.01
N GLU A 199 -5.89 -5.10 -12.70
CA GLU A 199 -4.76 -5.99 -12.46
C GLU A 199 -3.43 -5.20 -12.40
N TRP A 200 -2.48 -5.68 -11.61
CA TRP A 200 -1.18 -5.03 -11.35
C TRP A 200 -1.25 -3.71 -10.56
N SER A 201 -2.42 -3.29 -10.08
CA SER A 201 -2.50 -2.15 -9.16
C SER A 201 -2.00 -2.57 -7.77
N PRO A 202 -1.38 -1.66 -7.00
CA PRO A 202 -1.09 -1.92 -5.59
C PRO A 202 -2.32 -2.44 -4.82
N GLY A 203 -2.11 -3.45 -3.98
CA GLY A 203 -3.18 -4.16 -3.26
C GLY A 203 -3.84 -5.31 -4.03
N THR A 204 -3.59 -5.47 -5.33
CA THR A 204 -4.05 -6.65 -6.09
C THR A 204 -3.10 -7.83 -5.93
N THR A 205 -3.59 -9.05 -6.17
CA THR A 205 -2.79 -10.28 -6.04
C THR A 205 -2.14 -10.68 -7.37
N VAL A 206 -0.92 -11.18 -7.27
CA VAL A 206 -0.24 -11.92 -8.34
C VAL A 206 0.12 -13.32 -7.85
N ALA A 207 0.12 -14.27 -8.78
CA ALA A 207 0.74 -15.57 -8.63
C ALA A 207 2.19 -15.48 -9.12
N VAL A 208 3.14 -15.65 -8.20
CA VAL A 208 4.58 -15.59 -8.48
C VAL A 208 5.11 -17.00 -8.67
N LYS A 209 5.79 -17.25 -9.79
CA LYS A 209 6.41 -18.55 -10.08
C LYS A 209 7.53 -18.85 -9.08
N ASP A 210 7.44 -20.02 -8.44
CA ASP A 210 8.44 -20.56 -7.51
C ASP A 210 8.70 -22.03 -7.87
N GLY A 211 9.75 -22.25 -8.67
CA GLY A 211 10.04 -23.55 -9.28
C GLY A 211 8.91 -24.03 -10.19
N SER A 212 8.28 -25.16 -9.83
CA SER A 212 7.11 -25.72 -10.51
C SER A 212 5.77 -25.30 -9.88
N SER A 213 5.81 -24.43 -8.87
CA SER A 213 4.64 -23.96 -8.12
C SER A 213 4.44 -22.47 -8.31
N TYR A 214 3.33 -21.96 -7.77
CA TYR A 214 3.06 -20.53 -7.72
C TYR A 214 2.71 -20.12 -6.29
N LYS A 215 3.25 -18.99 -5.83
CA LYS A 215 2.94 -18.40 -4.54
C LYS A 215 2.09 -17.15 -4.71
N ALA A 216 1.13 -16.95 -3.81
CA ALA A 216 0.34 -15.74 -3.76
C ALA A 216 1.15 -14.61 -3.14
N ALA A 217 1.13 -13.44 -3.78
CA ALA A 217 1.72 -12.23 -3.23
C ALA A 217 0.90 -11.00 -3.64
N THR A 218 0.77 -10.05 -2.72
CA THR A 218 0.12 -8.76 -2.96
C THR A 218 1.09 -7.81 -3.63
N VAL A 219 0.66 -7.15 -4.70
CA VAL A 219 1.44 -6.11 -5.38
C VAL A 219 1.56 -4.89 -4.46
N ILE A 220 2.79 -4.44 -4.21
CA ILE A 220 3.07 -3.20 -3.49
C ILE A 220 3.42 -2.09 -4.48
N SER A 221 4.32 -2.37 -5.43
CA SER A 221 4.73 -1.42 -6.46
C SER A 221 5.11 -2.13 -7.76
N VAL A 222 4.91 -1.44 -8.88
CA VAL A 222 5.23 -1.93 -10.23
C VAL A 222 5.94 -0.82 -11.00
N LYS A 223 7.11 -1.13 -11.56
CA LYS A 223 7.84 -0.20 -12.42
C LYS A 223 8.56 -0.97 -13.53
N GLY A 224 8.16 -0.72 -14.77
CA GLY A 224 8.70 -1.43 -15.93
C GLY A 224 8.47 -2.93 -15.83
N ASP A 225 9.56 -3.69 -15.83
CA ASP A 225 9.59 -5.14 -15.70
C ASP A 225 9.79 -5.63 -14.26
N LYS A 226 9.81 -4.74 -13.25
CA LYS A 226 9.95 -5.09 -11.84
C LYS A 226 8.64 -4.95 -11.08
N VAL A 227 8.41 -5.88 -10.17
CA VAL A 227 7.25 -5.91 -9.27
C VAL A 227 7.76 -6.15 -7.84
N LEU A 228 7.47 -5.23 -6.94
CA LEU A 228 7.67 -5.43 -5.51
C LEU A 228 6.37 -5.99 -4.95
N THR A 229 6.49 -7.12 -4.24
CA THR A 229 5.34 -7.83 -3.69
C THR A 229 5.50 -8.07 -2.19
N CYS A 230 4.38 -8.29 -1.50
CA CYS A 230 4.32 -8.77 -0.13
C CYS A 230 3.56 -10.11 -0.11
N GLY A 231 4.27 -11.20 0.15
CA GLY A 231 3.74 -12.56 0.17
C GLY A 231 3.42 -13.09 1.57
N PHE A 232 3.41 -14.41 1.69
CA PHE A 232 3.13 -15.14 2.92
C PHE A 232 3.97 -14.62 4.11
N ALA A 233 3.34 -14.52 5.29
CA ALA A 233 3.95 -14.03 6.54
C ALA A 233 4.61 -12.63 6.43
N GLY A 234 4.12 -11.79 5.51
CA GLY A 234 4.59 -10.42 5.33
C GLY A 234 5.95 -10.32 4.63
N LYS A 235 6.39 -11.39 3.93
CA LYS A 235 7.68 -11.39 3.23
C LYS A 235 7.62 -10.53 1.98
N MET A 236 8.43 -9.48 1.93
CA MET A 236 8.55 -8.66 0.73
C MET A 236 9.68 -9.13 -0.18
N LYS A 237 9.44 -9.10 -1.49
CA LYS A 237 10.40 -9.52 -2.50
C LYS A 237 10.17 -8.84 -3.84
N MET A 238 11.28 -8.52 -4.51
CA MET A 238 11.28 -8.05 -5.90
C MET A 238 11.27 -9.23 -6.87
N HIS A 239 10.40 -9.16 -7.87
CA HIS A 239 10.27 -10.13 -8.94
C HIS A 239 10.35 -9.47 -10.32
N ASN A 240 10.74 -10.24 -11.34
CA ASN A 240 10.46 -9.84 -12.71
C ASN A 240 8.96 -10.03 -12.97
N LYS A 241 8.34 -9.07 -13.64
CA LYS A 241 6.93 -9.11 -14.00
C LYS A 241 6.57 -10.33 -14.85
N SER A 242 7.52 -10.84 -15.65
CA SER A 242 7.37 -12.06 -16.45
C SER A 242 7.24 -13.35 -15.62
N ASP A 243 7.71 -13.33 -14.37
CA ASP A 243 7.58 -14.46 -13.44
C ASP A 243 6.28 -14.39 -12.63
N CYS A 244 5.49 -13.34 -12.83
CA CYS A 244 4.23 -13.08 -12.14
C CYS A 244 3.05 -13.20 -13.11
N THR A 245 1.95 -13.77 -12.64
CA THR A 245 0.65 -13.75 -13.33
C THR A 245 -0.32 -12.95 -12.48
N ALA A 246 -0.87 -11.85 -13.02
CA ALA A 246 -1.91 -11.11 -12.30
C ALA A 246 -3.20 -11.91 -12.21
N LEU A 247 -3.91 -11.72 -11.09
CA LEU A 247 -5.20 -12.33 -10.86
C LEU A 247 -6.33 -11.33 -11.09
N PRO A 248 -7.49 -11.79 -11.61
CA PRO A 248 -8.64 -10.95 -11.76
C PRO A 248 -9.16 -10.52 -10.39
N VAL A 249 -9.38 -9.21 -10.19
CA VAL A 249 -9.95 -8.68 -8.94
C VAL A 249 -11.31 -9.30 -8.63
N ASN A 250 -12.14 -9.50 -9.66
CA ASN A 250 -13.43 -10.19 -9.58
C ASN A 250 -13.37 -11.46 -10.43
N PRO A 251 -13.19 -12.65 -9.84
CA PRO A 251 -13.10 -13.89 -10.59
C PRO A 251 -14.46 -14.28 -11.17
N ASN A 252 -14.50 -14.63 -12.46
CA ASN A 252 -15.70 -15.15 -13.11
C ASN A 252 -15.72 -16.68 -13.02
N VAL A 253 -16.13 -17.19 -11.86
CA VAL A 253 -16.17 -18.63 -11.55
C VAL A 253 -17.55 -19.03 -11.00
N LYS A 254 -17.88 -20.31 -11.09
CA LYS A 254 -19.12 -20.89 -10.52
C LYS A 254 -18.86 -22.26 -9.90
N ALA A 255 -19.83 -22.73 -9.12
CA ALA A 255 -19.79 -24.08 -8.54
C ALA A 255 -19.54 -25.15 -9.61
N GLY A 256 -18.61 -26.06 -9.31
CA GLY A 256 -18.17 -27.12 -10.20
C GLY A 256 -16.94 -26.80 -11.04
N ASP A 257 -16.56 -25.53 -11.18
CA ASP A 257 -15.35 -25.15 -11.92
C ASP A 257 -14.09 -25.64 -11.20
N MET A 258 -13.08 -26.04 -11.97
CA MET A 258 -11.71 -26.25 -11.48
C MET A 258 -10.95 -24.93 -11.56
N VAL A 259 -10.37 -24.52 -10.45
CA VAL A 259 -9.66 -23.25 -10.30
C VAL A 259 -8.33 -23.46 -9.57
N GLN A 260 -7.47 -22.45 -9.58
CA GLN A 260 -6.32 -22.36 -8.69
C GLN A 260 -6.59 -21.34 -7.58
N ALA A 261 -6.36 -21.75 -6.33
CA ALA A 261 -6.48 -20.90 -5.15
C ALA A 261 -5.32 -21.18 -4.17
N PRO A 262 -4.90 -20.20 -3.36
CA PRO A 262 -3.80 -20.38 -2.41
C PRO A 262 -4.20 -21.21 -1.20
N TRP A 263 -3.35 -22.18 -0.85
CA TRP A 263 -3.34 -22.88 0.43
C TRP A 263 -1.99 -22.67 1.08
N VAL A 264 -1.97 -22.05 2.28
CA VAL A 264 -0.74 -21.64 2.99
C VAL A 264 0.23 -20.91 2.04
N GLY A 265 -0.29 -19.93 1.30
CA GLY A 265 0.46 -19.10 0.37
C GLY A 265 0.84 -19.75 -0.97
N THR A 266 0.53 -21.02 -1.22
CA THR A 266 0.87 -21.73 -2.48
C THR A 266 -0.40 -22.11 -3.24
N PHE A 267 -0.48 -21.79 -4.53
CA PHE A 267 -1.63 -22.15 -5.36
C PHE A 267 -1.77 -23.66 -5.55
N LYS A 268 -3.01 -24.16 -5.44
CA LYS A 268 -3.41 -25.56 -5.65
C LYS A 268 -4.59 -25.61 -6.61
N ASN A 269 -4.65 -26.68 -7.42
CA ASN A 269 -5.85 -27.00 -8.20
C ASN A 269 -6.95 -27.48 -7.24
N VAL A 270 -8.06 -26.75 -7.18
CA VAL A 270 -9.21 -27.03 -6.30
C VAL A 270 -10.51 -26.88 -7.09
N LYS A 271 -11.59 -27.45 -6.57
CA LYS A 271 -12.92 -27.34 -7.17
C LYS A 271 -13.77 -26.33 -6.41
N VAL A 272 -14.48 -25.47 -7.13
CA VAL A 272 -15.42 -24.53 -6.52
C VAL A 272 -16.66 -25.26 -6.03
N GLN A 273 -16.99 -25.09 -4.75
CA GLN A 273 -18.23 -25.59 -4.14
C GLN A 273 -19.36 -24.55 -4.24
N LYS A 274 -19.05 -23.29 -3.93
CA LYS A 274 -20.02 -22.18 -3.90
C LYS A 274 -19.30 -20.86 -4.17
N VAL A 275 -20.02 -19.90 -4.75
CA VAL A 275 -19.58 -18.50 -4.84
C VAL A 275 -20.54 -17.64 -4.03
N ASP A 276 -20.02 -16.90 -3.07
CA ASP A 276 -20.74 -15.88 -2.32
C ASP A 276 -20.29 -14.50 -2.82
N ALA A 277 -20.87 -14.07 -3.94
CA ALA A 277 -20.52 -12.80 -4.56
C ALA A 277 -20.89 -11.59 -3.69
N LYS A 278 -21.84 -11.73 -2.75
CA LYS A 278 -22.20 -10.66 -1.83
C LYS A 278 -21.08 -10.43 -0.80
N MET A 279 -20.48 -11.52 -0.30
CA MET A 279 -19.37 -11.45 0.66
C MET A 279 -18.00 -11.51 -0.01
N GLY A 280 -17.93 -11.53 -1.34
CA GLY A 280 -16.67 -11.55 -2.09
C GLY A 280 -15.85 -12.80 -1.81
N ARG A 281 -16.49 -13.96 -1.62
CA ARG A 281 -15.84 -15.23 -1.27
C ARG A 281 -16.14 -16.34 -2.27
N VAL A 282 -15.16 -17.20 -2.49
CA VAL A 282 -15.28 -18.47 -3.21
C VAL A 282 -14.97 -19.59 -2.24
N TYR A 283 -15.93 -20.50 -2.07
CA TYR A 283 -15.77 -21.71 -1.28
C TYR A 283 -15.25 -22.80 -2.20
N THR A 284 -14.13 -23.43 -1.85
CA THR A 284 -13.52 -24.51 -2.63
C THR A 284 -13.30 -25.74 -1.76
N ASP A 285 -13.10 -26.89 -2.41
CA ASP A 285 -12.58 -28.08 -1.72
C ASP A 285 -11.25 -27.74 -1.01
N ASP A 286 -11.07 -28.23 0.21
CA ASP A 286 -9.79 -28.23 0.90
C ASP A 286 -9.08 -29.57 0.65
N PRO A 287 -7.84 -29.58 0.13
CA PRO A 287 -7.11 -30.82 -0.10
C PRO A 287 -6.75 -31.60 1.19
N PHE A 288 -6.91 -31.01 2.37
CA PHE A 288 -6.52 -31.56 3.67
C PHE A 288 -7.62 -31.50 4.75
N SER A 289 -8.82 -31.02 4.43
CA SER A 289 -9.96 -30.93 5.34
C SER A 289 -11.26 -31.31 4.64
N ASP A 290 -12.26 -31.75 5.42
CA ASP A 290 -13.63 -31.90 4.94
C ASP A 290 -14.37 -30.55 4.88
N ASP A 291 -13.90 -29.55 5.64
CA ASP A 291 -14.42 -28.19 5.60
C ASP A 291 -13.87 -27.43 4.39
N PRO A 292 -14.68 -26.58 3.73
CA PRO A 292 -14.24 -25.84 2.56
C PRO A 292 -13.22 -24.76 2.90
N MET A 293 -12.24 -24.57 2.03
CA MET A 293 -11.43 -23.35 2.01
C MET A 293 -12.30 -22.17 1.56
N VAL A 294 -12.23 -21.05 2.27
CA VAL A 294 -12.98 -19.81 1.92
C VAL A 294 -12.00 -18.76 1.42
N ILE A 295 -11.97 -18.57 0.11
CA ILE A 295 -10.96 -17.77 -0.59
C ILE A 295 -11.56 -16.42 -1.01
N PRO A 296 -10.89 -15.28 -0.78
CA PRO A 296 -11.38 -13.99 -1.24
C PRO A 296 -11.37 -13.86 -2.75
N PHE A 297 -12.26 -13.00 -3.25
CA PHE A 297 -12.16 -12.46 -4.60
C PHE A 297 -10.80 -11.78 -4.77
N GLY A 298 -10.19 -11.94 -5.95
CA GLY A 298 -8.81 -11.54 -6.20
C GLY A 298 -7.76 -12.64 -6.02
N ASP A 299 -8.08 -13.73 -5.30
CA ASP A 299 -7.13 -14.82 -5.03
C ASP A 299 -7.47 -16.14 -5.75
N VAL A 300 -8.44 -16.10 -6.66
CA VAL A 300 -8.85 -17.24 -7.47
C VAL A 300 -8.57 -16.99 -8.95
N THR A 301 -8.00 -17.97 -9.63
CA THR A 301 -7.74 -17.91 -11.08
C THR A 301 -7.96 -19.25 -11.75
N THR A 302 -7.95 -19.28 -13.08
CA THR A 302 -8.02 -20.49 -13.91
C THR A 302 -6.83 -20.61 -14.86
N GLY A 303 -5.94 -19.62 -14.85
CA GLY A 303 -4.90 -19.45 -15.88
C GLY A 303 -3.52 -20.00 -15.53
N LEU A 304 -3.32 -20.58 -14.34
CA LEU A 304 -1.98 -21.03 -13.94
C LEU A 304 -1.65 -22.42 -14.49
N PRO A 305 -0.44 -22.62 -15.04
CA PRO A 305 0.01 -23.94 -15.51
C PRO A 305 0.49 -24.78 -14.31
N ILE A 306 -0.44 -25.20 -13.45
CA ILE A 306 -0.18 -26.08 -12.31
C ILE A 306 -0.58 -27.51 -12.69
N GLN A 307 0.37 -28.44 -12.58
CA GLN A 307 0.13 -29.87 -12.79
C GLN A 307 -0.54 -30.51 -11.57
#